data_AF-A0A925KDU6-F1
#
_entry.id   AF-A0A925KDU6-F1
#
_cell.length_a   1.000
_cell.length_b   1.000
_cell.length_c   1.000
_cell.angle_alpha   90.00
_cell.angle_beta   90.00
_cell.angle_gamma   90.00
#
_symmetry.space_group_name_H-M   'P 1'
#
loop_
_entity.id
_entity.type
_entity.pdbx_description
1 polymer ?
#
loop_
_entity_poly.entity_id
_entity_poly.type
_entity_poly.pdbx_seq_one_letter_code
_entity_poly.pdbx_strand_id
1 'polypeptide(L)'
;MTTAGDALRAGDIAGALAAATAAVKAAPTDADARWLLAELLLLTGEAERADRMLDAAALHEPNPAVLEFRKLLRAEVLRMQVLREGRAPKYQGDEATPAQQAALRARMLLRLGDADGASEAA
;
A
#
# COMPACT_ATOMS: atom_id res chain seq x y z
N MET A 1 14.47 -22.78 12.70
CA MET A 1 14.58 -21.49 11.99
C MET A 1 13.37 -20.67 12.38
N THR A 2 13.54 -19.40 12.76
CA THR A 2 12.42 -18.50 13.06
C THR A 2 11.63 -18.25 11.77
N THR A 3 10.32 -18.50 11.78
CA THR A 3 9.46 -18.22 10.62
C THR A 3 9.15 -16.72 10.54
N ALA A 4 8.67 -16.26 9.39
CA ALA A 4 8.20 -14.88 9.25
C ALA A 4 7.09 -14.54 10.26
N GLY A 5 6.19 -15.49 10.54
CA GLY A 5 5.13 -15.33 11.54
C GLY A 5 5.63 -15.30 12.98
N ASP A 6 6.72 -16.01 13.31
CA ASP A 6 7.36 -15.92 14.63
C ASP A 6 7.99 -14.53 14.85
N ALA A 7 8.74 -14.05 13.86
CA ALA A 7 9.38 -12.73 13.91
C ALA A 7 8.33 -11.61 13.99
N LEU A 8 7.24 -11.70 13.21
CA LEU A 8 6.14 -10.73 13.26
C LEU A 8 5.49 -10.68 14.65
N ARG A 9 5.21 -11.84 15.26
CA ARG A 9 4.63 -11.91 16.62
C ARG A 9 5.56 -11.35 17.70
N ALA A 10 6.87 -11.41 17.48
CA ALA A 10 7.86 -10.79 18.35
C ALA A 10 8.03 -9.28 18.12
N GLY A 11 7.31 -8.69 17.14
CA GLY A 11 7.47 -7.29 16.74
C GLY A 11 8.71 -7.01 15.88
N ASP A 12 9.45 -8.05 15.49
CA ASP A 12 10.61 -7.95 14.60
C ASP A 12 10.16 -7.92 13.14
N ILE A 13 9.72 -6.73 12.68
CA ILE A 13 9.25 -6.53 11.30
C ILE A 13 10.37 -6.78 10.28
N ALA A 14 11.61 -6.40 10.60
CA ALA A 14 12.75 -6.60 9.73
C ALA A 14 13.07 -8.10 9.56
N GLY A 15 13.07 -8.85 10.67
CA GLY A 15 13.23 -10.30 10.66
C GLY A 15 12.10 -11.01 9.92
N ALA A 16 10.85 -10.55 10.09
CA ALA A 16 9.70 -11.10 9.37
C ALA A 16 9.85 -10.94 7.86
N LEU A 17 10.22 -9.74 7.40
CA LEU A 17 10.44 -9.44 5.99
C LEU A 17 11.59 -10.26 5.40
N ALA A 18 12.69 -10.41 6.15
CA ALA A 18 13.84 -11.21 5.74
C ALA A 18 13.46 -12.70 5.59
N ALA A 19 12.74 -13.25 6.58
CA ALA A 19 12.29 -14.64 6.56
C ALA A 19 11.29 -14.91 5.42
N ALA A 20 10.32 -14.02 5.19
CA ALA A 20 9.37 -14.16 4.08
C ALA A 20 10.06 -14.03 2.71
N THR A 21 11.03 -13.11 2.58
CA THR A 21 11.85 -13.00 1.36
C THR A 21 12.63 -14.28 1.10
N ALA A 22 13.21 -14.88 2.14
CA ALA A 22 13.92 -16.15 2.01
C ALA A 22 12.98 -17.30 1.60
N ALA A 23 11.76 -17.34 2.14
CA ALA A 23 10.74 -18.33 1.76
C ALA A 23 10.38 -18.23 0.26
N VAL A 24 10.11 -17.03 -0.25
CA VAL A 24 9.86 -16.82 -1.69
C VAL A 24 11.07 -17.19 -2.55
N LYS A 25 12.30 -16.90 -2.09
CA LYS A 25 13.51 -17.32 -2.82
C LYS A 25 13.68 -18.85 -2.87
N ALA A 26 13.31 -19.55 -1.80
CA ALA A 26 13.41 -21.00 -1.71
C ALA A 26 12.34 -21.71 -2.55
N ALA A 27 11.14 -21.14 -2.63
CA ALA A 27 10.03 -21.65 -3.44
C ALA A 27 9.44 -20.54 -4.33
N PRO A 28 10.12 -20.17 -5.43
CA PRO A 28 9.72 -19.02 -6.24
C PRO A 28 8.34 -19.10 -6.84
N THR A 29 7.70 -20.27 -6.97
CA THR A 29 6.34 -20.42 -7.53
C THR A 29 5.26 -20.55 -6.47
N ASP A 30 5.61 -20.60 -5.18
CA ASP A 30 4.67 -20.70 -4.06
C ASP A 30 3.82 -19.42 -3.97
N ALA A 31 2.51 -19.56 -4.08
CA ALA A 31 1.56 -18.45 -4.03
C ALA A 31 1.36 -17.92 -2.60
N ASP A 32 1.34 -18.81 -1.60
CA ASP A 32 1.14 -18.46 -0.19
C ASP A 32 2.36 -17.73 0.36
N ALA A 33 3.57 -18.18 0.01
CA ALA A 33 4.80 -17.48 0.39
C ALA A 33 4.85 -16.05 -0.18
N ARG A 34 4.38 -15.86 -1.42
CA ARG A 34 4.28 -14.53 -2.03
C ARG A 34 3.19 -13.68 -1.41
N TRP A 35 2.06 -14.28 -1.04
CA TRP A 35 0.98 -13.59 -0.34
C TRP A 35 1.49 -13.02 0.99
N LEU A 36 2.13 -13.86 1.82
CA LEU A 36 2.68 -13.43 3.09
C LEU A 36 3.73 -12.31 2.92
N LEU A 37 4.59 -12.42 1.91
CA LEU A 37 5.55 -11.36 1.60
C LEU A 37 4.84 -10.06 1.18
N ALA A 38 3.75 -10.14 0.42
CA ALA A 38 2.97 -8.97 0.03
C ALA A 38 2.34 -8.25 1.24
N GLU A 39 1.79 -9.00 2.20
CA GLU A 39 1.23 -8.44 3.44
C GLU A 39 2.30 -7.73 4.27
N LEU A 40 3.49 -8.33 4.42
CA LEU A 40 4.61 -7.73 5.13
C LEU A 40 5.14 -6.46 4.43
N LEU A 41 5.21 -6.47 3.10
CA LEU A 41 5.58 -5.29 2.31
C LEU A 41 4.55 -4.16 2.47
N LEU A 42 3.25 -4.49 2.53
CA LEU A 42 2.23 -3.48 2.78
C LEU A 42 2.38 -2.84 4.17
N LEU A 43 2.68 -3.65 5.20
CA LEU A 43 2.92 -3.15 6.57
C LEU A 43 4.10 -2.17 6.63
N THR A 44 5.13 -2.36 5.78
CA THR A 44 6.28 -1.44 5.69
C THR A 44 6.08 -0.26 4.74
N GLY A 45 4.89 -0.12 4.14
CA GLY A 45 4.55 0.97 3.22
C GLY A 45 5.00 0.74 1.77
N GLU A 46 5.38 -0.49 1.42
CA GLU A 46 5.92 -0.87 0.10
C GLU A 46 4.83 -1.45 -0.82
N ALA A 47 3.69 -0.76 -0.93
CA ALA A 47 2.50 -1.25 -1.63
C ALA A 47 2.74 -1.63 -3.11
N GLU A 48 3.62 -0.91 -3.82
CA GLU A 48 3.98 -1.26 -5.21
C GLU A 48 4.74 -2.59 -5.30
N ARG A 49 5.61 -2.89 -4.32
CA ARG A 49 6.31 -4.17 -4.28
C ARG A 49 5.35 -5.28 -3.87
N ALA A 50 4.43 -5.00 -2.95
CA ALA A 50 3.36 -5.93 -2.59
C ALA A 50 2.50 -6.32 -3.80
N ASP A 51 2.09 -5.35 -4.65
CA ASP A 51 1.27 -5.65 -5.84
C ASP A 51 2.02 -6.57 -6.82
N ARG A 52 3.33 -6.37 -6.98
CA ARG A 52 4.17 -7.25 -7.82
C ARG A 52 4.26 -8.68 -7.28
N MET A 53 4.28 -8.86 -5.95
CA MET A 53 4.28 -10.21 -5.37
C MET A 53 2.95 -10.93 -5.63
N LEU A 54 1.82 -10.22 -5.49
CA LEU A 54 0.51 -10.77 -5.78
C LEU A 54 0.22 -10.96 -7.28
N ASP A 55 0.79 -10.12 -8.14
CA ASP A 55 0.77 -10.33 -9.60
C ASP A 55 1.44 -11.67 -9.97
N ALA A 56 2.62 -11.91 -9.41
CA ALA A 56 3.34 -13.16 -9.61
C ALA A 56 2.63 -14.37 -8.98
N ALA A 57 1.97 -14.20 -7.83
CA ALA A 57 1.14 -15.26 -7.24
C ALA A 57 -0.06 -15.62 -8.16
N ALA A 58 -0.78 -14.61 -8.66
CA ALA A 58 -1.93 -14.79 -9.54
C ALA A 58 -1.57 -15.44 -10.90
N LEU A 59 -0.33 -15.29 -11.37
CA LEU A 59 0.15 -15.94 -12.59
C LEU A 59 0.24 -17.46 -12.45
N HIS A 60 0.62 -17.95 -11.26
CA HIS A 60 0.76 -19.39 -11.01
C HIS A 60 -0.54 -20.01 -10.51
N GLU A 61 -1.23 -19.32 -9.60
CA GLU A 61 -2.46 -19.81 -8.98
C GLU A 61 -3.50 -18.69 -8.96
N PRO A 62 -4.31 -18.57 -10.04
CA PRO A 62 -5.34 -17.54 -10.12
C PRO A 62 -6.35 -17.68 -8.98
N ASN A 63 -6.46 -16.66 -8.14
CA ASN A 63 -7.38 -16.63 -7.01
C ASN A 63 -8.11 -15.27 -7.00
N PRO A 64 -9.46 -15.24 -6.99
CA PRO A 64 -10.24 -14.01 -6.94
C PRO A 64 -9.85 -13.08 -5.78
N ALA A 65 -9.52 -13.63 -4.61
CA ALA A 65 -9.08 -12.85 -3.46
C ALA A 65 -7.78 -12.09 -3.74
N VAL A 66 -6.83 -12.69 -4.47
CA VAL A 66 -5.60 -12.03 -4.92
C VAL A 66 -5.94 -10.85 -5.82
N LEU A 67 -6.83 -11.06 -6.79
CA LEU A 67 -7.20 -10.03 -7.75
C LEU A 67 -7.91 -8.84 -7.08
N GLU A 68 -8.79 -9.09 -6.11
CA GLU A 68 -9.43 -8.03 -5.33
C GLU A 68 -8.42 -7.30 -4.42
N PHE A 69 -7.54 -8.03 -3.73
CA PHE A 69 -6.55 -7.42 -2.86
C PHE A 69 -5.58 -6.51 -3.63
N ARG A 70 -5.20 -6.90 -4.86
CA ARG A 70 -4.40 -6.06 -5.75
C ARG A 70 -5.05 -4.72 -6.09
N LYS A 71 -6.39 -4.65 -6.20
CA LYS A 71 -7.09 -3.36 -6.37
C LYS A 71 -6.89 -2.46 -5.15
N LEU A 72 -6.89 -3.03 -3.94
CA LEU A 72 -6.63 -2.30 -2.70
C LEU A 72 -5.18 -1.79 -2.65
N LEU A 73 -4.20 -2.60 -3.06
CA LEU A 73 -2.80 -2.18 -3.14
C LEU A 73 -2.61 -1.01 -4.11
N ARG A 74 -3.25 -1.05 -5.28
CA ARG A 74 -3.22 0.08 -6.23
C ARG A 74 -3.91 1.33 -5.68
N ALA A 75 -5.00 1.16 -4.94
CA ALA A 75 -5.65 2.27 -4.24
C ALA A 75 -4.74 2.88 -3.17
N GLU A 76 -3.96 2.05 -2.46
CA GLU A 76 -2.96 2.52 -1.49
C GLU A 76 -1.85 3.31 -2.16
N VAL A 77 -1.33 2.84 -3.30
CA VAL A 77 -0.34 3.59 -4.10
C VAL A 77 -0.90 4.95 -4.49
N LEU A 78 -2.13 5.01 -5.01
CA LEU A 78 -2.80 6.27 -5.33
C LEU A 78 -2.96 7.17 -4.10
N ARG A 79 -3.35 6.60 -2.96
CA ARG A 79 -3.48 7.34 -1.70
C ARG A 79 -2.15 7.95 -1.28
N MET A 80 -1.05 7.20 -1.36
CA MET A 80 0.29 7.71 -1.07
C MET A 80 0.68 8.86 -2.00
N GLN A 81 0.40 8.75 -3.31
CA GLN A 81 0.70 9.81 -4.27
C GLN A 81 -0.14 11.08 -4.00
N VAL A 82 -1.42 10.92 -3.67
CA VAL A 82 -2.29 12.06 -3.32
C VAL A 82 -1.80 12.75 -2.05
N LEU A 83 -1.48 11.95 -1.02
CA LEU A 83 -1.09 12.48 0.28
C LEU A 83 0.35 13.02 0.29
N ARG A 84 1.30 12.36 -0.35
CA ARG A 84 2.73 12.69 -0.19
C ARG A 84 3.28 13.45 -1.39
N GLU A 85 2.81 13.12 -2.59
CA GLU A 85 3.39 13.63 -3.84
C GLU A 85 2.58 14.79 -4.45
N GLY A 86 1.38 15.07 -3.91
CA GLY A 86 0.52 16.15 -4.39
C GLY A 86 -0.26 15.81 -5.65
N ARG A 87 -0.40 14.52 -5.98
CA ARG A 87 -1.27 14.06 -7.08
C ARG A 87 -2.72 14.46 -6.76
N ALA A 88 -3.45 15.01 -7.74
CA ALA A 88 -4.87 15.27 -7.57
C ALA A 88 -5.66 13.92 -7.50
N PRO A 89 -6.59 13.76 -6.55
CA PRO A 89 -7.45 12.58 -6.49
C PRO A 89 -8.49 12.61 -7.63
N LYS A 90 -9.00 11.43 -7.99
CA LYS A 90 -10.19 11.33 -8.85
C LYS A 90 -11.43 11.23 -7.96
N TYR A 91 -12.41 12.10 -8.18
CA TYR A 91 -13.69 12.05 -7.48
C TYR A 91 -14.69 11.15 -8.22
N GLN A 92 -15.69 10.68 -7.50
CA GLN A 92 -16.86 10.04 -8.10
C GLN A 92 -17.78 11.14 -8.65
N GLY A 93 -18.19 11.01 -9.92
CA GLY A 93 -18.91 12.06 -10.65
C GLY A 93 -17.99 12.94 -11.49
N ASP A 94 -18.56 13.95 -12.12
CA ASP A 94 -17.83 14.82 -13.06
C ASP A 94 -17.06 15.95 -12.35
N GLU A 95 -17.53 16.40 -11.18
CA GLU A 95 -16.95 17.52 -10.43
C GLU A 95 -16.75 17.21 -8.95
N ALA A 96 -15.73 17.85 -8.36
CA ALA A 96 -15.46 17.79 -6.93
C ALA A 96 -16.51 18.61 -6.15
N THR A 97 -17.05 18.06 -5.07
CA THR A 97 -17.93 18.82 -4.16
C THR A 97 -17.18 19.98 -3.51
N PRO A 98 -17.86 21.04 -3.03
CA PRO A 98 -17.19 22.14 -2.32
C PRO A 98 -16.30 21.67 -1.16
N ALA A 99 -16.76 20.67 -0.39
CA ALA A 99 -15.98 20.07 0.70
C ALA A 99 -14.72 19.33 0.19
N GLN A 100 -14.82 18.65 -0.95
CA GLN A 100 -13.68 17.98 -1.57
C GLN A 100 -12.64 18.98 -2.11
N GLN A 101 -13.09 20.10 -2.68
CA GLN A 101 -12.23 21.20 -3.13
C GLN A 101 -11.52 21.87 -1.95
N ALA A 102 -12.25 22.14 -0.87
CA ALA A 102 -11.75 22.66 0.41
C ALA A 102 -10.63 21.76 0.97
N ALA A 103 -10.90 20.46 1.10
CA ALA A 103 -9.92 19.48 1.58
C ALA A 103 -8.66 19.42 0.70
N LEU A 104 -8.80 19.50 -0.64
CA LEU A 104 -7.66 19.52 -1.55
C LEU A 104 -6.83 20.80 -1.38
N ARG A 105 -7.48 21.97 -1.24
CA ARG A 105 -6.79 23.25 -0.96
C ARG A 105 -6.02 23.19 0.36
N ALA A 106 -6.66 22.75 1.43
CA ALA A 106 -6.03 22.58 2.73
C ALA A 106 -4.78 21.67 2.64
N ARG A 107 -4.88 20.56 1.88
CA ARG A 107 -3.76 19.66 1.66
C ARG A 107 -2.57 20.31 0.95
N MET A 108 -2.84 21.13 -0.07
CA MET A 108 -1.79 21.87 -0.78
C MET A 108 -1.12 22.89 0.11
N LEU A 109 -1.89 23.63 0.91
CA LEU A 109 -1.36 24.61 1.86
C LEU A 109 -0.47 23.95 2.92
N LEU A 110 -0.89 22.81 3.49
CA LEU A 110 -0.02 22.01 4.37
C LEU A 110 1.30 21.59 3.70
N ARG A 111 1.26 21.21 2.43
CA ARG A 111 2.47 20.82 1.67
C ARG A 111 3.39 22.01 1.41
N LEU A 112 2.84 23.21 1.28
CA LEU A 112 3.60 24.46 1.15
C LEU A 112 4.10 25.01 2.50
N GLY A 113 3.72 24.38 3.62
CA GLY A 113 4.08 24.81 4.98
C GLY A 113 3.15 25.85 5.58
N ASP A 114 2.03 26.17 4.93
CA ASP A 114 1.01 27.09 5.41
C ASP A 114 -0.07 26.34 6.21
N ALA A 115 0.21 26.13 7.50
CA ALA A 115 -0.71 25.43 8.39
C ALA A 115 -1.97 26.25 8.72
N ASP A 116 -1.84 27.58 8.82
CA ASP A 116 -2.94 28.47 9.16
C ASP A 116 -3.93 28.56 8.00
N GLY A 117 -3.44 28.81 6.79
CA GLY A 117 -4.27 28.80 5.59
C GLY A 117 -4.91 27.43 5.33
N ALA A 118 -4.22 26.34 5.67
CA ALA A 118 -4.81 25.01 5.59
C ALA A 118 -5.98 24.81 6.56
N SER A 119 -5.89 25.35 7.78
CA SER A 119 -6.96 25.28 8.77
C SER A 119 -8.18 26.12 8.37
N GLU A 120 -7.96 27.27 7.73
CA GLU A 120 -9.05 28.13 7.22
C GLU A 120 -9.75 27.54 5.99
N ALA A 121 -9.02 26.75 5.20
CA ALA A 121 -9.53 26.13 3.99
C ALA A 121 -10.36 24.86 4.23
N ALA A 122 -10.31 24.27 5.43
CA ALA A 122 -10.98 23.01 5.79
C ALA A 122 -12.38 23.23 6.38
#